data_AF-A0A1S3FPQ8-F1
#
_entry.id   AF-A0A1S3FPQ8-F1
#
_cell.length_a   1.000
_cell.length_b   1.000
_cell.length_c   1.000
_cell.angle_alpha   90.00
_cell.angle_beta   90.00
_cell.angle_gamma   90.00
#
_symmetry.space_group_name_H-M   'P 1'
#
loop_
_entity.id
_entity.type
_entity.pdbx_description
1 polymer ?
#
loop_
_entity_poly.entity_id
_entity_poly.type
_entity_poly.pdbx_seq_one_letter_code
_entity_poly.pdbx_strand_id
1 'polypeptide(L)'
;MCGGKPENPTRHVGSLLESACLGVWKEIQSLKAEHEELMLMLSLLKSSKNVHLNQKNYVELRFLMQTKQDYETLISSMKMLLAELDDKIVQMERKITNQKQIFMKMQESNSPRKLQKQIHVLEMRLNFVPLKIRKHGKQSKGESFESYEVAHLRLLKFTSNGDLNQLIEDFMAKEEKNFARFTYLTELNNDMEMVQKKTQQIQDAIIQLRSQQQIDQDDSQLALKQMEEKVKVATEKAELCEARQGELSGMLSQLKGSLEKLFQRIGCDNTEIQGHLGERGTISDLNLPKYLAMIEKRTNELLLLEAQRRAKYAPRADVPGGFVNPFWGGSALLKPPEPVKVTPPAMGFDPFIEKLDEVDRPLEHSALRQLVLESGFSMRDSSSSREGRRDTRDHDKAKKGGL
;
A
#
# COMPACT_ATOMS: atom_id res chain seq x y z
N MET A 1 50.81 -64.28 -26.68
CA MET A 1 49.73 -63.55 -25.98
C MET A 1 49.19 -62.49 -26.92
N CYS A 2 47.90 -62.56 -27.27
CA CYS A 2 47.04 -61.43 -27.69
C CYS A 2 45.71 -62.03 -28.17
N GLY A 3 44.84 -62.37 -27.22
CA GLY A 3 43.45 -62.75 -27.47
C GLY A 3 42.54 -61.60 -27.08
N GLY A 4 42.29 -60.67 -28.00
CA GLY A 4 41.26 -59.64 -27.83
C GLY A 4 39.94 -60.14 -28.39
N LYS A 5 38.97 -60.46 -27.52
CA LYS A 5 37.58 -60.73 -27.94
C LYS A 5 36.98 -59.43 -28.51
N PRO A 6 36.27 -59.47 -29.65
CA PRO A 6 35.55 -58.29 -30.12
C PRO A 6 34.35 -58.03 -29.20
N GLU A 7 34.37 -56.89 -28.50
CA GLU A 7 33.20 -56.40 -27.75
C GLU A 7 32.06 -56.12 -28.74
N ASN A 8 30.92 -56.75 -28.51
CA ASN A 8 29.81 -56.80 -29.45
C ASN A 8 29.06 -55.46 -29.45
N PRO A 9 29.18 -54.62 -30.49
CA PRO A 9 28.67 -53.24 -30.48
C PRO A 9 27.14 -53.16 -30.38
N THR A 10 26.45 -54.26 -30.71
CA THR A 10 24.99 -54.42 -30.58
C THR A 10 24.49 -54.39 -29.13
N ARG A 11 25.28 -54.79 -28.13
CA ARG A 11 24.87 -54.72 -26.71
C ARG A 11 24.88 -53.30 -26.17
N HIS A 12 25.85 -52.48 -26.60
CA HIS A 12 26.01 -51.10 -26.13
C HIS A 12 24.92 -50.18 -26.71
N VAL A 13 24.56 -50.39 -27.98
CA VAL A 13 23.46 -49.67 -28.63
C VAL A 13 22.09 -50.06 -28.03
N GLY A 14 21.93 -51.32 -27.63
CA GLY A 14 20.74 -51.80 -26.91
C GLY A 14 20.55 -51.10 -25.56
N SER A 15 21.60 -51.01 -24.73
CA SER A 15 21.50 -50.34 -23.43
C SER A 15 21.27 -48.83 -23.54
N LEU A 16 21.81 -48.19 -24.57
CA LEU A 16 21.58 -46.77 -24.86
C LEU A 16 20.13 -46.49 -25.26
N LEU A 17 19.55 -47.33 -26.12
CA LEU A 17 18.12 -47.25 -26.51
C LEU A 17 17.19 -47.49 -25.31
N GLU A 18 17.52 -48.47 -24.47
CA GLU A 18 16.75 -48.79 -23.27
C GLU A 18 16.79 -47.64 -22.25
N SER A 19 17.95 -47.01 -22.08
CA SER A 19 18.11 -45.80 -21.27
C SER A 19 17.32 -44.59 -21.82
N ALA A 20 17.32 -44.39 -23.15
CA ALA A 20 16.57 -43.32 -23.79
C ALA A 20 15.05 -43.53 -23.68
N CYS A 21 14.55 -44.74 -23.91
CA CYS A 21 13.15 -45.09 -23.71
C CYS A 21 12.71 -44.94 -22.25
N LEU A 22 13.56 -45.32 -21.29
CA LEU A 22 13.30 -45.06 -19.87
C LEU A 22 13.24 -43.55 -19.56
N GLY A 23 14.09 -42.75 -20.21
CA GLY A 23 14.07 -41.29 -20.11
C GLY A 23 12.73 -40.70 -20.58
N VAL A 24 12.32 -41.05 -21.80
CA VAL A 24 11.04 -40.61 -22.37
C VAL A 24 9.86 -41.08 -21.52
N TRP A 25 9.87 -42.31 -21.02
CA TRP A 25 8.81 -42.80 -20.14
C TRP A 25 8.74 -42.02 -18.82
N LYS A 26 9.89 -41.69 -18.20
CA LYS A 26 9.93 -40.83 -17.00
C LYS A 26 9.38 -39.44 -17.29
N GLU A 27 9.68 -38.89 -18.45
CA GLU A 27 9.22 -37.56 -18.87
C GLU A 27 7.69 -37.54 -19.11
N ILE A 28 7.15 -38.56 -19.76
CA ILE A 28 5.70 -38.75 -19.92
C ILE A 28 5.02 -38.90 -18.55
N GLN A 29 5.62 -39.64 -17.61
CA GLN A 29 5.09 -39.75 -16.25
C GLN A 29 5.14 -38.40 -15.50
N SER A 30 6.20 -37.60 -15.70
CA SER A 30 6.31 -36.25 -15.14
C SER A 30 5.22 -35.33 -15.68
N LEU A 31 5.06 -35.28 -17.01
CA LEU A 31 4.03 -34.47 -17.67
C LEU A 31 2.61 -34.88 -17.26
N LYS A 32 2.37 -36.18 -17.06
CA LYS A 32 1.09 -36.67 -16.57
C LYS A 32 0.82 -36.22 -15.14
N ALA A 33 1.84 -36.26 -14.27
CA ALA A 33 1.73 -35.76 -12.90
C ALA A 33 1.48 -34.24 -12.87
N GLU A 34 2.17 -33.47 -13.73
CA GLU A 34 1.94 -32.02 -13.88
C GLU A 34 0.53 -31.72 -14.39
N HIS A 35 0.01 -32.52 -15.32
CA HIS A 35 -1.36 -32.37 -15.81
C HIS A 35 -2.39 -32.63 -14.71
N GLU A 36 -2.19 -33.66 -13.89
CA GLU A 36 -3.04 -33.97 -12.74
C GLU A 36 -2.99 -32.83 -11.69
N GLU A 37 -1.81 -32.27 -11.42
CA GLU A 37 -1.62 -31.10 -10.54
C GLU A 37 -2.39 -29.87 -11.06
N LEU A 38 -2.27 -29.56 -12.35
CA LEU A 38 -2.98 -28.44 -12.98
C LEU A 38 -4.49 -28.62 -12.95
N MET A 39 -4.99 -29.85 -13.19
CA MET A 39 -6.42 -30.15 -13.13
C MET A 39 -6.97 -29.98 -11.72
N LEU A 40 -6.22 -30.39 -10.69
CA LEU A 40 -6.58 -30.18 -9.29
C LEU A 40 -6.60 -28.70 -8.91
N MET A 41 -5.58 -27.92 -9.31
CA MET A 41 -5.59 -26.47 -9.09
C MET A 41 -6.76 -25.78 -9.78
N LEU A 42 -7.08 -26.19 -11.01
CA LEU A 42 -8.20 -25.64 -11.77
C LEU A 42 -9.54 -25.96 -11.09
N SER A 43 -9.69 -27.17 -10.54
CA SER A 43 -10.85 -27.55 -9.73
C SER A 43 -10.99 -26.68 -8.47
N LEU A 44 -9.89 -26.48 -7.73
CA LEU A 44 -9.88 -25.65 -6.53
C LEU A 44 -10.14 -24.17 -6.83
N LEU A 45 -9.61 -23.65 -7.93
CA LEU A 45 -9.81 -22.27 -8.35
C LEU A 45 -11.25 -22.02 -8.82
N LYS A 46 -11.89 -23.04 -9.41
CA LYS A 46 -13.31 -23.03 -9.77
C LYS A 46 -14.23 -23.49 -8.64
N SER A 47 -13.69 -23.80 -7.46
CA SER A 47 -14.51 -24.21 -6.33
C SER A 47 -15.46 -23.08 -5.93
N SER A 48 -16.68 -23.46 -5.53
CA SER A 48 -17.72 -22.51 -5.13
C SER A 48 -17.24 -21.53 -4.05
N LYS A 49 -16.42 -22.02 -3.10
CA LYS A 49 -15.87 -21.20 -2.01
C LYS A 49 -14.90 -20.12 -2.51
N ASN A 50 -13.92 -20.47 -3.33
CA ASN A 50 -12.97 -19.49 -3.88
C ASN A 50 -13.66 -18.46 -4.79
N VAL A 51 -14.62 -18.91 -5.60
CA VAL A 51 -15.40 -18.00 -6.46
C VAL A 51 -16.24 -17.03 -5.61
N HIS A 52 -16.92 -17.53 -4.58
CA HIS A 52 -17.70 -16.68 -3.69
C HIS A 52 -16.84 -15.65 -2.95
N LEU A 53 -15.67 -16.08 -2.47
CA LEU A 53 -14.76 -15.22 -1.73
C LEU A 53 -14.10 -14.16 -2.62
N ASN A 54 -13.72 -14.52 -3.85
CA ASN A 54 -13.28 -13.55 -4.86
C ASN A 54 -14.37 -12.53 -5.19
N GLN A 55 -15.63 -12.98 -5.33
CA GLN A 55 -16.75 -12.09 -5.58
C GLN A 55 -16.99 -11.13 -4.41
N LYS A 56 -16.92 -11.62 -3.17
CA LYS A 56 -17.04 -10.80 -1.95
C LYS A 56 -15.96 -9.72 -1.92
N ASN A 57 -14.70 -10.11 -2.11
CA ASN A 57 -13.57 -9.19 -2.12
C ASN A 57 -13.67 -8.15 -3.24
N TYR A 58 -14.16 -8.54 -4.42
CA TYR A 58 -14.40 -7.60 -5.53
C TYR A 58 -15.44 -6.53 -5.16
N VAL A 59 -16.55 -6.94 -4.53
CA VAL A 59 -17.60 -6.00 -4.08
C VAL A 59 -17.08 -5.08 -2.99
N GLU A 60 -16.33 -5.62 -2.02
CA GLU A 60 -15.72 -4.83 -0.94
C GLU A 60 -14.71 -3.82 -1.48
N LEU A 61 -13.84 -4.24 -2.40
CA LEU A 61 -12.89 -3.34 -3.05
C LEU A 61 -13.60 -2.22 -3.82
N ARG A 62 -14.69 -2.54 -4.52
CA ARG A 62 -15.51 -1.54 -5.21
C ARG A 62 -16.12 -0.53 -4.23
N PHE A 63 -16.62 -1.00 -3.09
CA PHE A 63 -17.15 -0.14 -2.03
C PHE A 63 -16.06 0.78 -1.47
N LEU A 64 -14.88 0.25 -1.14
CA LEU A 64 -13.73 1.03 -0.67
C LEU A 64 -13.26 2.05 -1.70
N MET A 65 -13.30 1.71 -2.99
CA MET A 65 -12.94 2.64 -4.05
C MET A 65 -13.95 3.80 -4.16
N GLN A 66 -15.24 3.52 -3.97
CA GLN A 66 -16.28 4.54 -3.92
C GLN A 66 -16.09 5.47 -2.72
N THR A 67 -15.90 4.91 -1.51
CA THR A 67 -15.71 5.74 -0.31
C THR A 67 -14.45 6.59 -0.39
N LYS A 68 -13.35 6.06 -0.98
CA LYS A 68 -12.16 6.86 -1.29
C LYS A 68 -12.49 8.05 -2.18
N GLN A 69 -13.25 7.83 -3.26
CA GLN A 69 -13.66 8.89 -4.16
C GLN A 69 -14.48 9.96 -3.44
N ASP A 70 -15.40 9.55 -2.57
CA ASP A 70 -16.23 10.46 -1.78
C ASP A 70 -15.35 11.32 -0.84
N TYR A 71 -14.36 10.72 -0.16
CA TYR A 71 -13.40 11.48 0.66
C TYR A 71 -12.55 12.44 -0.16
N GLU A 72 -12.10 12.06 -1.36
CA GLU A 72 -11.35 12.96 -2.25
C GLU A 72 -12.18 14.19 -2.67
N THR A 73 -13.49 13.99 -2.93
CA THR A 73 -14.39 15.11 -3.23
C THR A 73 -14.59 16.02 -2.01
N LEU A 74 -14.73 15.44 -0.81
CA LEU A 74 -14.85 16.19 0.44
C LEU A 74 -13.58 17.02 0.71
N ILE A 75 -12.40 16.42 0.60
CA ILE A 75 -11.12 17.12 0.76
C ILE A 75 -11.00 18.27 -0.25
N SER A 76 -11.41 18.05 -1.49
CA SER A 76 -11.40 19.08 -2.52
C SER A 76 -12.33 20.26 -2.15
N SER A 77 -13.53 19.98 -1.63
CA SER A 77 -14.45 21.02 -1.15
C SER A 77 -13.89 21.80 0.04
N MET A 78 -13.24 21.12 1.00
CA MET A 78 -12.62 21.77 2.16
C MET A 78 -11.45 22.67 1.73
N LYS A 79 -10.65 22.25 0.75
CA LYS A 79 -9.58 23.08 0.17
C LYS A 79 -10.13 24.36 -0.47
N MET A 80 -11.27 24.27 -1.16
CA MET A 80 -11.93 25.46 -1.73
C MET A 80 -12.40 26.42 -0.65
N LEU A 81 -12.99 25.91 0.44
CA LEU A 81 -13.42 26.74 1.56
C LEU A 81 -12.24 27.43 2.27
N LEU A 82 -11.12 26.72 2.46
CA LEU A 82 -9.90 27.30 3.02
C LEU A 82 -9.39 28.46 2.16
N ALA A 83 -9.34 28.29 0.83
CA ALA A 83 -8.93 29.35 -0.08
C ALA A 83 -9.87 30.58 -0.01
N GLU A 84 -11.18 30.37 0.16
CA GLU A 84 -12.14 31.47 0.35
C GLU A 84 -11.92 32.22 1.67
N LEU A 85 -11.63 31.49 2.75
CA LEU A 85 -11.31 32.09 4.05
C LEU A 85 -9.98 32.87 4.00
N ASP A 86 -8.97 32.34 3.32
CA ASP A 86 -7.68 33.03 3.12
C ASP A 86 -7.88 34.34 2.34
N ASP A 87 -8.70 34.35 1.28
CA ASP A 87 -9.03 35.61 0.58
C ASP A 87 -9.75 36.60 1.50
N LYS A 88 -10.68 36.14 2.34
CA LYS A 88 -11.34 36.99 3.34
C LYS A 88 -10.36 37.57 4.35
N ILE A 89 -9.36 36.79 4.80
CA ILE A 89 -8.30 37.27 5.70
C ILE A 89 -7.50 38.39 5.00
N VAL A 90 -7.04 38.15 3.76
CA VAL A 90 -6.28 39.14 2.99
C VAL A 90 -7.11 40.41 2.75
N GLN A 91 -8.42 40.30 2.53
CA GLN A 91 -9.31 41.45 2.44
C GLN A 91 -9.40 42.24 3.76
N MET A 92 -9.50 41.56 4.90
CA MET A 92 -9.53 42.22 6.21
C MET A 92 -8.20 42.87 6.57
N GLU A 93 -7.08 42.22 6.28
CA GLU A 93 -5.74 42.79 6.47
C GLU A 93 -5.53 44.07 5.66
N ARG A 94 -6.02 44.10 4.41
CA ARG A 94 -6.07 45.33 3.58
C ARG A 94 -6.90 46.43 4.23
N LYS A 95 -8.06 46.11 4.83
CA LYS A 95 -8.87 47.10 5.56
C LYS A 95 -8.15 47.64 6.80
N ILE A 96 -7.51 46.77 7.57
CA ILE A 96 -6.75 47.15 8.78
C ILE A 96 -5.57 48.05 8.42
N THR A 97 -4.81 47.69 7.39
CA THR A 97 -3.66 48.50 6.92
C THR A 97 -4.10 49.89 6.44
N ASN A 98 -5.19 49.97 5.66
CA ASN A 98 -5.77 51.25 5.25
C ASN A 98 -6.21 52.11 6.45
N GLN A 99 -6.91 51.52 7.43
CA GLN A 99 -7.32 52.23 8.64
C GLN A 99 -6.12 52.74 9.45
N LYS A 100 -5.08 51.90 9.63
CA LYS A 100 -3.82 52.31 10.29
C LYS A 100 -3.17 53.49 9.57
N GLN A 101 -3.13 53.47 8.23
CA GLN A 101 -2.56 54.57 7.46
C GLN A 101 -3.35 55.87 7.62
N ILE A 102 -4.69 55.81 7.64
CA ILE A 102 -5.54 56.98 7.91
C ILE A 102 -5.28 57.54 9.30
N PHE A 103 -5.20 56.66 10.31
CA PHE A 103 -4.91 57.05 11.69
C PHE A 103 -3.54 57.73 11.83
N MET A 104 -2.49 57.18 11.21
CA MET A 104 -1.16 57.81 11.22
C MET A 104 -1.18 59.20 10.58
N LYS A 105 -1.82 59.37 9.41
CA LYS A 105 -1.98 60.68 8.76
C LYS A 105 -2.75 61.68 9.65
N MET A 106 -3.77 61.21 10.37
CA MET A 106 -4.52 62.02 11.33
C MET A 106 -3.64 62.44 12.52
N GLN A 107 -2.81 61.53 13.06
CA GLN A 107 -1.87 61.82 14.15
C GLN A 107 -0.78 62.81 13.74
N GLU A 108 -0.28 62.74 12.50
CA GLU A 108 0.68 63.70 11.95
C GLU A 108 0.08 65.10 11.82
N SER A 109 -1.17 65.21 11.37
CA SER A 109 -1.90 66.48 11.29
C SER A 109 -2.16 67.09 12.68
N ASN A 110 -2.34 66.24 13.69
CA ASN A 110 -2.65 66.61 15.07
C ASN A 110 -1.41 66.48 15.98
N SER A 111 -0.29 67.07 15.56
CA SER A 111 1.00 66.84 16.22
C SER A 111 0.94 67.12 17.73
N PRO A 112 1.16 66.13 18.61
CA PRO A 112 1.05 66.29 20.05
C PRO A 112 2.05 67.32 20.58
N ARG A 113 3.17 67.52 19.88
CA ARG A 113 4.16 68.57 20.17
C ARG A 113 3.62 70.00 20.03
N LYS A 114 2.69 70.26 19.09
CA LYS A 114 2.07 71.59 18.96
C LYS A 114 1.09 71.85 20.10
N LEU A 115 0.26 70.87 20.45
CA LEU A 115 -0.61 70.95 21.63
C LEU A 115 0.21 71.08 22.93
N GLN A 116 1.27 70.31 23.09
CA GLN A 116 2.14 70.34 24.27
C GLN A 116 2.87 71.69 24.42
N LYS A 117 3.28 72.32 23.31
CA LYS A 117 3.81 73.70 23.33
C LYS A 117 2.75 74.72 23.75
N GLN A 118 1.51 74.58 23.28
CA GLN A 118 0.41 75.45 23.69
C GLN A 118 0.08 75.28 25.18
N ILE A 119 0.05 74.03 25.67
CA ILE A 119 -0.13 73.71 27.09
C ILE A 119 1.00 74.33 27.92
N HIS A 120 2.26 74.17 27.52
CA HIS A 120 3.39 74.73 28.24
C HIS A 120 3.35 76.27 28.35
N VAL A 121 2.93 76.96 27.28
CA VAL A 121 2.74 78.42 27.31
C VAL A 121 1.64 78.81 28.31
N LEU A 122 0.54 78.05 28.35
CA LEU A 122 -0.55 78.29 29.30
C LEU A 122 -0.14 77.98 30.75
N GLU A 123 0.61 76.90 30.98
CA GLU A 123 1.18 76.53 32.28
C GLU A 123 2.14 77.60 32.79
N MET A 124 3.01 78.15 31.93
CA MET A 124 3.91 79.23 32.30
C MET A 124 3.11 80.47 32.71
N ARG A 125 2.09 80.87 31.93
CA ARG A 125 1.20 81.99 32.28
C ARG A 125 0.47 81.76 33.60
N LEU A 126 0.04 80.52 33.87
CA LEU A 126 -0.64 80.15 35.11
C LEU A 126 0.32 80.24 36.31
N ASN A 127 1.57 79.76 36.19
CA ASN A 127 2.56 79.81 37.27
C ASN A 127 3.04 81.23 37.63
N PHE A 128 2.89 82.21 36.73
CA PHE A 128 3.12 83.62 37.03
C PHE A 128 2.02 84.25 37.91
N VAL A 129 0.83 83.66 37.99
CA VAL A 129 -0.30 84.20 38.78
C VAL A 129 -0.10 84.00 40.30
N PRO A 130 0.32 82.83 40.83
CA PRO A 130 0.58 82.61 42.25
C PRO A 130 1.75 83.40 42.84
N LEU A 131 2.77 83.73 42.03
CA LEU A 131 3.92 84.53 42.50
C LEU A 131 3.51 85.97 42.84
N LYS A 132 2.45 86.50 42.20
CA LYS A 132 1.85 87.78 42.59
C LYS A 132 1.08 87.69 43.92
N ILE A 133 0.51 86.52 44.22
CA ILE A 133 -0.32 86.30 45.42
C ILE A 133 0.54 86.08 46.67
N ARG A 134 1.74 85.49 46.55
CA ARG A 134 2.65 85.23 47.68
C ARG A 134 3.24 86.49 48.36
N LYS A 135 3.08 87.70 47.80
CA LYS A 135 3.50 88.94 48.48
C LYS A 135 2.56 89.40 49.61
N HIS A 136 1.38 88.78 49.77
CA HIS A 136 0.44 89.15 50.82
C HIS A 136 -0.12 87.92 51.57
N GLY A 137 0.37 87.69 52.79
CA GLY A 137 -0.37 86.95 53.83
C GLY A 137 0.31 85.71 54.42
N LYS A 138 0.79 85.84 55.65
CA LYS A 138 1.15 84.76 56.61
C LYS A 138 0.17 84.82 57.80
N GLN A 139 -0.06 83.65 58.43
CA GLN A 139 -0.74 83.36 59.73
C GLN A 139 -2.28 83.38 59.73
N SER A 140 -2.99 82.77 60.68
CA SER A 140 -3.00 81.41 61.27
C SER A 140 -4.33 81.28 62.05
N LYS A 141 -4.97 80.10 61.99
CA LYS A 141 -5.97 79.50 62.91
C LYS A 141 -6.94 80.42 63.68
N GLY A 142 -8.18 80.40 63.22
CA GLY A 142 -9.39 80.85 63.89
C GLY A 142 -10.52 80.83 62.86
N GLU A 143 -11.26 79.71 62.76
CA GLU A 143 -12.44 79.61 61.89
C GLU A 143 -13.62 80.36 62.51
N SER A 144 -13.44 81.68 62.70
CA SER A 144 -14.47 82.64 63.07
C SER A 144 -15.36 82.91 61.86
N PHE A 145 -16.51 83.54 62.05
CA PHE A 145 -17.37 84.07 60.96
C PHE A 145 -16.56 84.90 59.95
N GLU A 146 -15.52 85.58 60.43
CA GLU A 146 -14.49 86.28 59.63
C GLU A 146 -13.70 85.34 58.71
N SER A 147 -13.49 84.06 59.03
CA SER A 147 -12.85 83.07 58.16
C SER A 147 -13.73 82.70 56.96
N TYR A 148 -15.05 82.59 57.16
CA TYR A 148 -16.00 82.37 56.07
C TYR A 148 -16.14 83.62 55.21
N GLU A 149 -16.18 84.79 55.84
CA GLU A 149 -16.19 86.08 55.14
C GLU A 149 -14.86 86.33 54.40
N VAL A 150 -13.73 85.96 54.99
CA VAL A 150 -12.40 86.00 54.37
C VAL A 150 -12.28 84.93 53.28
N ALA A 151 -12.87 83.74 53.43
CA ALA A 151 -12.91 82.73 52.38
C ALA A 151 -13.79 83.17 51.21
N HIS A 152 -14.94 83.78 51.47
CA HIS A 152 -15.83 84.38 50.50
C HIS A 152 -15.17 85.58 49.79
N LEU A 153 -14.53 86.48 50.53
CA LEU A 153 -13.72 87.58 49.98
C LEU A 153 -12.49 87.07 49.21
N ARG A 154 -11.90 85.94 49.60
CA ARG A 154 -10.80 85.28 48.86
C ARG A 154 -11.32 84.65 47.57
N LEU A 155 -12.50 84.04 47.58
CA LEU A 155 -13.17 83.54 46.39
C LEU A 155 -13.49 84.71 45.44
N LEU A 156 -14.09 85.79 45.96
CA LEU A 156 -14.35 87.05 45.25
C LEU A 156 -13.10 87.73 44.69
N LYS A 157 -11.95 87.66 45.40
CA LYS A 157 -10.65 88.18 44.92
C LYS A 157 -10.01 87.28 43.86
N PHE A 158 -10.29 85.98 43.87
CA PHE A 158 -9.82 85.03 42.86
C PHE A 158 -10.66 85.09 41.58
N THR A 159 -11.93 85.49 41.69
CA THR A 159 -12.76 85.83 40.54
C THR A 159 -12.30 87.16 39.96
N SER A 160 -11.67 87.11 38.79
CA SER A 160 -11.24 88.30 38.03
C SER A 160 -12.38 89.31 37.76
N ASN A 161 -13.64 88.86 37.85
CA ASN A 161 -14.84 89.59 37.46
C ASN A 161 -15.83 89.85 38.62
N GLY A 162 -15.52 89.47 39.87
CA GLY A 162 -16.38 89.76 41.03
C GLY A 162 -17.68 88.94 41.19
N ASP A 163 -18.07 88.11 40.22
CA ASP A 163 -19.31 87.31 40.28
C ASP A 163 -19.07 85.87 40.77
N LEU A 164 -19.50 85.57 42.00
CA LEU A 164 -19.36 84.23 42.61
C LEU A 164 -20.17 83.15 41.87
N ASN A 165 -21.34 83.50 41.32
CA ASN A 165 -22.18 82.56 40.58
C ASN A 165 -21.46 82.02 39.33
N GLN A 166 -20.69 82.86 38.64
CA GLN A 166 -19.92 82.46 37.47
C GLN A 166 -18.78 81.50 37.83
N LEU A 167 -18.18 81.63 39.02
CA LEU A 167 -17.16 80.70 39.52
C LEU A 167 -17.74 79.33 39.88
N ILE A 168 -18.93 79.32 40.49
CA ILE A 168 -19.66 78.07 40.79
C ILE A 168 -20.04 77.39 39.49
N GLU A 169 -20.56 78.13 38.52
CA GLU A 169 -20.92 77.59 37.20
C GLU A 169 -19.67 77.07 36.45
N ASP A 170 -18.55 77.78 36.49
CA ASP A 170 -17.27 77.32 35.95
C ASP A 170 -16.72 76.08 36.67
N PHE A 171 -16.94 75.96 37.98
CA PHE A 171 -16.55 74.80 38.76
C PHE A 171 -17.42 73.59 38.42
N MET A 172 -18.74 73.76 38.39
CA MET A 172 -19.69 72.73 37.97
C MET A 172 -19.38 72.24 36.55
N ALA A 173 -19.15 73.16 35.61
CA ALA A 173 -18.78 72.81 34.24
C ALA A 173 -17.42 72.08 34.16
N LYS A 174 -16.47 72.38 35.07
CA LYS A 174 -15.21 71.63 35.18
C LYS A 174 -15.41 70.27 35.83
N GLU A 175 -16.28 70.16 36.83
CA GLU A 175 -16.62 68.91 37.51
C GLU A 175 -17.34 67.96 36.57
N GLU A 176 -18.33 68.44 35.80
CA GLU A 176 -19.02 67.65 34.77
C GLU A 176 -18.04 67.15 33.70
N LYS A 177 -17.12 68.02 33.25
CA LYS A 177 -16.04 67.61 32.33
C LYS A 177 -15.11 66.57 32.96
N ASN A 178 -14.87 66.66 34.25
CA ASN A 178 -14.04 65.69 34.97
C ASN A 178 -14.76 64.36 35.11
N PHE A 179 -16.05 64.39 35.45
CA PHE A 179 -16.91 63.21 35.51
C PHE A 179 -16.97 62.50 34.15
N ALA A 180 -17.22 63.24 33.06
CA ALA A 180 -17.20 62.68 31.71
C ALA A 180 -15.85 62.04 31.36
N ARG A 181 -14.72 62.62 31.81
CA ARG A 181 -13.39 62.02 31.64
C ARG A 181 -13.21 60.74 32.44
N PHE A 182 -13.71 60.67 33.68
CA PHE A 182 -13.65 59.46 34.50
C PHE A 182 -14.51 58.34 33.92
N THR A 183 -15.70 58.66 33.41
CA THR A 183 -16.55 57.70 32.70
C THR A 183 -15.83 57.17 31.47
N TYR A 184 -15.28 58.05 30.64
CA TYR A 184 -14.50 57.65 29.46
C TYR A 184 -13.26 56.82 29.80
N LEU A 185 -12.52 57.18 30.86
CA LEU A 185 -11.38 56.39 31.33
C LEU A 185 -11.81 55.00 31.80
N THR A 186 -12.96 54.88 32.46
CA THR A 186 -13.51 53.59 32.89
C THR A 186 -13.91 52.73 31.69
N GLU A 187 -14.60 53.32 30.72
CA GLU A 187 -14.96 52.63 29.46
C GLU A 187 -13.70 52.15 28.71
N LEU A 188 -12.70 53.02 28.57
CA LEU A 188 -11.44 52.66 27.91
C LEU A 188 -10.68 51.55 28.67
N ASN A 189 -10.75 51.55 30.00
CA ASN A 189 -10.12 50.50 30.80
C ASN A 189 -10.85 49.15 30.64
N ASN A 190 -12.18 49.17 30.57
CA ASN A 190 -12.98 47.98 30.27
C ASN A 190 -12.67 47.45 28.86
N ASP A 191 -12.55 48.34 27.87
CA ASP A 191 -12.15 47.98 26.50
C ASP A 191 -10.73 47.40 26.47
N MET A 192 -9.80 47.98 27.23
CA MET A 192 -8.44 47.47 27.37
C MET A 192 -8.42 46.06 27.94
N GLU A 193 -9.20 45.79 29.00
CA GLU A 193 -9.33 44.46 29.59
C GLU A 193 -9.94 43.45 28.60
N MET A 194 -10.95 43.87 27.85
CA MET A 194 -11.56 43.03 26.82
C MET A 194 -10.56 42.68 25.72
N VAL A 195 -9.77 43.65 25.25
CA VAL A 195 -8.72 43.42 24.24
C VAL A 195 -7.62 42.52 24.79
N GLN A 196 -7.19 42.71 26.04
CA GLN A 196 -6.21 41.83 26.69
C GLN A 196 -6.73 40.40 26.80
N LYS A 197 -7.98 40.20 27.22
CA LYS A 197 -8.61 38.87 27.29
C LYS A 197 -8.69 38.19 25.92
N LYS A 198 -9.10 38.92 24.88
CA LYS A 198 -9.10 38.39 23.49
C LYS A 198 -7.69 38.04 23.02
N THR A 199 -6.71 38.87 23.36
CA THR A 199 -5.30 38.61 23.03
C THR A 199 -4.82 37.32 23.69
N GLN A 200 -5.16 37.10 24.96
CA GLN A 200 -4.83 35.87 25.66
C GLN A 200 -5.52 34.65 25.03
N GLN A 201 -6.82 34.74 24.72
CA GLN A 201 -7.56 33.66 24.06
C GLN A 201 -6.94 33.28 22.70
N ILE A 202 -6.51 34.27 21.92
CA ILE A 202 -5.84 34.03 20.64
C ILE A 202 -4.48 33.36 20.88
N GLN A 203 -3.71 33.79 21.87
CA GLN A 203 -2.43 33.15 22.22
C GLN A 203 -2.60 31.69 22.64
N ASP A 204 -3.59 31.40 23.49
CA ASP A 204 -3.89 30.04 23.94
C ASP A 204 -4.33 29.15 22.75
N ALA A 205 -5.17 29.69 21.86
CA ALA A 205 -5.57 29.00 20.64
C ALA A 205 -4.37 28.72 19.70
N ILE A 206 -3.42 29.66 19.58
CA ILE A 206 -2.18 29.44 18.80
C ILE A 206 -1.36 28.30 19.41
N ILE A 207 -1.22 28.25 20.74
CA ILE A 207 -0.49 27.18 21.42
C ILE A 207 -1.16 25.83 21.15
N GLN A 208 -2.49 25.75 21.28
CA GLN A 208 -3.25 24.53 21.03
C GLN A 208 -3.14 24.08 19.57
N LEU A 209 -3.25 25.00 18.61
CA LEU A 209 -3.10 24.68 17.19
C LEU A 209 -1.69 24.18 16.87
N ARG A 210 -0.66 24.78 17.48
CA ARG A 210 0.73 24.30 17.32
C ARG A 210 0.94 22.91 17.91
N SER A 211 0.38 22.62 19.09
CA SER A 211 0.49 21.27 19.67
C SER A 211 -0.26 20.23 18.84
N GLN A 212 -1.44 20.57 18.32
CA GLN A 212 -2.19 19.69 17.43
C GLN A 212 -1.42 19.43 16.12
N GLN A 213 -0.88 20.49 15.52
CA GLN A 213 -0.06 20.38 14.31
C GLN A 213 1.15 19.48 14.53
N GLN A 214 1.80 19.55 15.71
CA GLN A 214 2.94 18.70 16.02
C GLN A 214 2.54 17.23 16.13
N ILE A 215 1.43 16.91 16.78
CA ILE A 215 0.89 15.54 16.87
C ILE A 215 0.56 15.01 15.47
N ASP A 216 -0.16 15.80 14.66
CA ASP A 216 -0.54 15.40 13.30
C ASP A 216 0.70 15.22 12.40
N GLN A 217 1.75 16.03 12.60
CA GLN A 217 3.03 15.91 11.89
C GLN A 217 3.77 14.63 12.30
N ASP A 218 3.83 14.31 13.59
CA ASP A 218 4.49 13.10 14.09
C ASP A 218 3.76 11.85 13.59
N ASP A 219 2.43 11.84 13.62
CA ASP A 219 1.61 10.76 13.06
C ASP A 219 1.82 10.60 11.54
N SER A 220 1.88 11.72 10.81
CA SER A 220 2.18 11.74 9.37
C SER A 220 3.58 11.18 9.08
N GLN A 221 4.58 11.52 9.91
CA GLN A 221 5.95 10.99 9.78
C GLN A 221 6.00 9.49 10.05
N LEU A 222 5.28 8.99 11.05
CA LEU A 222 5.20 7.55 11.33
C LEU A 222 4.55 6.80 10.16
N ALA A 223 3.46 7.32 9.61
CA ALA A 223 2.79 6.75 8.44
C ALA A 223 3.72 6.75 7.21
N LEU A 224 4.45 7.84 6.96
CA LEU A 224 5.43 7.92 5.88
C LEU A 224 6.53 6.86 6.04
N LYS A 225 7.13 6.73 7.22
CA LYS A 225 8.15 5.70 7.48
C LYS A 225 7.62 4.28 7.24
N GLN A 226 6.38 4.00 7.65
CA GLN A 226 5.76 2.70 7.39
C GLN A 226 5.55 2.44 5.90
N MET A 227 5.18 3.47 5.14
CA MET A 227 5.00 3.35 3.69
C MET A 227 6.34 3.23 2.96
N GLU A 228 7.37 3.97 3.38
CA GLU A 228 8.74 3.82 2.89
C GLU A 228 9.26 2.40 3.10
N GLU A 229 9.07 1.82 4.29
CA GLU A 229 9.48 0.44 4.58
C GLU A 229 8.71 -0.56 3.70
N LYS A 230 7.40 -0.38 3.52
CA LYS A 230 6.61 -1.23 2.62
C LYS A 230 7.07 -1.14 1.18
N VAL A 231 7.41 0.07 0.71
CA VAL A 231 7.96 0.29 -0.63
C VAL A 231 9.30 -0.42 -0.75
N LYS A 232 10.20 -0.27 0.22
CA LYS A 232 11.50 -0.94 0.25
C LYS A 232 11.37 -2.47 0.19
N VAL A 233 10.48 -3.05 1.00
CA VAL A 233 10.23 -4.50 0.97
C VAL A 233 9.62 -4.93 -0.38
N ALA A 234 8.74 -4.13 -0.97
CA ALA A 234 8.18 -4.42 -2.28
C ALA A 234 9.22 -4.32 -3.41
N THR A 235 10.13 -3.33 -3.36
CA THR A 235 11.21 -3.18 -4.34
C THR A 235 12.20 -4.32 -4.23
N GLU A 236 12.63 -4.72 -3.03
CA GLU A 236 13.52 -5.88 -2.83
C GLU A 236 12.88 -7.17 -3.38
N LYS A 237 11.57 -7.37 -3.18
CA LYS A 237 10.84 -8.51 -3.76
C LYS A 237 10.75 -8.45 -5.28
N ALA A 238 10.56 -7.26 -5.86
CA ALA A 238 10.52 -7.07 -7.30
C ALA A 238 11.89 -7.38 -7.94
N GLU A 239 12.98 -6.88 -7.34
CA GLU A 239 14.35 -7.17 -7.77
C GLU A 239 14.67 -8.67 -7.74
N LEU A 240 14.24 -9.38 -6.68
CA LEU A 240 14.38 -10.85 -6.60
C LEU A 240 13.59 -11.58 -7.70
N CYS A 241 12.37 -11.12 -8.01
CA CYS A 241 11.56 -11.68 -9.09
C CYS A 241 12.21 -11.43 -10.46
N GLU A 242 12.74 -10.23 -10.71
CA GLU A 242 13.45 -9.89 -11.95
C GLU A 242 14.71 -10.74 -12.12
N ALA A 243 15.50 -10.91 -11.05
CA ALA A 243 16.67 -11.77 -11.06
C ALA A 243 16.30 -13.21 -11.46
N ARG A 244 15.26 -13.77 -10.82
CA ARG A 244 14.77 -15.13 -11.13
C ARG A 244 14.22 -15.23 -12.56
N GLN A 245 13.54 -14.21 -13.05
CA GLN A 245 13.07 -14.17 -14.44
C GLN A 245 14.23 -14.13 -15.43
N GLY A 246 15.30 -13.40 -15.11
CA GLY A 246 16.54 -13.38 -15.87
C GLY A 246 17.19 -14.77 -15.98
N GLU A 247 17.28 -15.50 -14.86
CA GLU A 247 17.78 -16.88 -14.84
C GLU A 247 16.91 -17.83 -15.68
N LEU A 248 15.58 -17.79 -15.52
CA LEU A 248 14.64 -18.61 -16.29
C LEU A 248 14.73 -18.31 -17.80
N SER A 249 14.81 -17.03 -18.18
CA SER A 249 14.99 -16.60 -19.56
C SER A 249 16.33 -17.10 -20.14
N GLY A 250 17.39 -17.07 -19.33
CA GLY A 250 18.70 -17.63 -19.68
C GLY A 250 18.64 -19.13 -19.99
N MET A 251 18.02 -19.93 -19.12
CA MET A 251 17.82 -21.37 -19.34
C MET A 251 16.97 -21.66 -20.58
N LEU A 252 15.91 -20.88 -20.79
CA LEU A 252 15.03 -21.01 -21.95
C LEU A 252 15.78 -20.72 -23.27
N SER A 253 16.64 -19.71 -23.27
CA SER A 253 17.51 -19.39 -24.42
C SER A 253 18.49 -20.53 -24.74
N GLN A 254 19.09 -21.14 -23.71
CA GLN A 254 19.95 -22.32 -23.88
C GLN A 254 19.18 -23.52 -24.44
N LEU A 255 17.95 -23.75 -23.97
CA LEU A 255 17.08 -24.81 -24.48
C LEU A 255 16.73 -24.58 -25.95
N LYS A 256 16.35 -23.36 -26.34
CA LYS A 256 16.10 -22.98 -27.74
C LYS A 256 17.31 -23.26 -28.62
N GLY A 257 18.51 -22.83 -28.20
CA GLY A 257 19.73 -23.08 -28.96
C GLY A 257 20.10 -24.56 -29.05
N SER A 258 19.78 -25.35 -28.03
CA SER A 258 19.98 -26.82 -28.04
C SER A 258 19.00 -27.51 -28.98
N LEU A 259 17.74 -27.09 -28.97
CA LEU A 259 16.70 -27.57 -29.87
C LEU A 259 17.02 -27.24 -31.33
N GLU A 260 17.51 -26.04 -31.61
CA GLU A 260 17.91 -25.65 -32.96
C GLU A 260 19.04 -26.54 -33.50
N LYS A 261 20.07 -26.80 -32.68
CA LYS A 261 21.16 -27.74 -33.01
C LYS A 261 20.64 -29.15 -33.27
N LEU A 262 19.72 -29.63 -32.44
CA LEU A 262 19.13 -30.95 -32.58
C LEU A 262 18.28 -31.06 -33.85
N PHE A 263 17.46 -30.05 -34.13
CA PHE A 263 16.63 -29.96 -35.33
C PHE A 263 17.47 -30.04 -36.60
N GLN A 264 18.60 -29.33 -36.64
CA GLN A 264 19.57 -29.40 -37.74
C GLN A 264 20.25 -30.79 -37.84
N ARG A 265 20.64 -31.39 -36.72
CA ARG A 265 21.38 -32.67 -36.70
C ARG A 265 20.53 -33.86 -37.14
N ILE A 266 19.24 -33.87 -36.82
CA ILE A 266 18.31 -34.96 -37.17
C ILE A 266 17.79 -34.79 -38.62
N GLY A 267 18.05 -33.63 -39.25
CA GLY A 267 17.58 -33.34 -40.60
C GLY A 267 16.06 -33.26 -40.67
N CYS A 268 15.46 -32.53 -39.72
CA CYS A 268 14.03 -32.26 -39.74
C CYS A 268 13.71 -31.25 -40.85
N ASP A 269 12.69 -31.52 -41.67
CA ASP A 269 12.30 -30.64 -42.77
C ASP A 269 11.73 -29.32 -42.23
N ASN A 270 12.42 -28.21 -42.53
CA ASN A 270 12.00 -26.87 -42.13
C ASN A 270 10.78 -26.37 -42.92
N THR A 271 10.41 -27.05 -44.00
CA THR A 271 9.36 -26.63 -44.94
C THR A 271 7.95 -26.73 -44.35
N GLU A 272 7.64 -27.77 -43.54
CA GLU A 272 6.35 -27.91 -42.84
C GLU A 272 6.14 -26.80 -41.80
N ILE A 273 7.20 -26.35 -41.13
CA ILE A 273 7.14 -25.32 -40.08
C ILE A 273 7.10 -23.92 -40.71
N GLN A 274 7.86 -23.69 -41.77
CA GLN A 274 7.99 -22.40 -42.45
C GLN A 274 6.70 -21.99 -43.18
N GLY A 275 5.89 -22.95 -43.65
CA GLY A 275 4.57 -22.68 -44.24
C GLY A 275 3.47 -22.35 -43.22
N HIS A 276 3.58 -22.83 -41.98
CA HIS A 276 2.55 -22.66 -40.95
C HIS A 276 2.82 -21.51 -39.96
N LEU A 277 4.04 -20.96 -39.89
CA LEU A 277 4.45 -20.05 -38.82
C LEU A 277 4.96 -18.67 -39.26
N GLY A 278 4.99 -18.36 -40.56
CA GLY A 278 5.28 -17.01 -41.04
C GLY A 278 6.73 -16.55 -40.82
N GLU A 279 7.49 -16.58 -41.92
CA GLU A 279 8.67 -15.74 -42.24
C GLU A 279 9.92 -15.66 -41.37
N ARG A 280 10.01 -16.19 -40.14
CA ARG A 280 11.32 -16.38 -39.50
C ARG A 280 11.39 -17.76 -38.86
N GLY A 281 12.24 -18.62 -39.41
CA GLY A 281 12.58 -19.95 -38.86
C GLY A 281 13.33 -19.89 -37.52
N THR A 282 13.01 -18.92 -36.67
CA THR A 282 13.53 -18.72 -35.32
C THR A 282 12.57 -19.34 -34.30
N ILE A 283 13.11 -20.13 -33.39
CA ILE A 283 12.35 -20.84 -32.36
C ILE A 283 11.81 -19.82 -31.33
N SER A 284 10.51 -19.52 -31.41
CA SER A 284 9.76 -18.71 -30.43
C SER A 284 9.12 -19.59 -29.35
N ASP A 285 8.74 -19.01 -28.21
CA ASP A 285 8.12 -19.73 -27.07
C ASP A 285 6.80 -20.40 -27.45
N LEU A 286 6.01 -19.75 -28.31
CA LEU A 286 4.77 -20.33 -28.85
C LEU A 286 5.03 -21.46 -29.85
N ASN A 287 6.21 -21.48 -30.46
CA ASN A 287 6.56 -22.42 -31.52
C ASN A 287 7.37 -23.60 -30.98
N LEU A 288 7.97 -23.46 -29.80
CA LEU A 288 8.78 -24.48 -29.12
C LEU A 288 8.08 -25.85 -29.03
N PRO A 289 6.79 -25.94 -28.63
CA PRO A 289 6.09 -27.23 -28.57
C PRO A 289 5.93 -27.88 -29.95
N LYS A 290 5.75 -27.08 -31.01
CA LYS A 290 5.61 -27.58 -32.39
C LYS A 290 6.94 -28.10 -32.93
N TYR A 291 8.05 -27.42 -32.61
CA TYR A 291 9.40 -27.90 -32.94
C TYR A 291 9.71 -29.23 -32.23
N LEU A 292 9.34 -29.38 -30.96
CA LEU A 292 9.50 -30.63 -30.21
C LEU A 292 8.70 -31.78 -30.83
N ALA A 293 7.44 -31.55 -31.20
CA ALA A 293 6.59 -32.57 -31.85
C ALA A 293 7.15 -33.04 -33.21
N MET A 294 7.73 -32.12 -33.99
CA MET A 294 8.39 -32.43 -35.26
C MET A 294 9.65 -33.28 -35.06
N ILE A 295 10.46 -32.91 -34.07
CA ILE A 295 11.64 -33.69 -33.67
C ILE A 295 11.23 -35.10 -33.22
N GLU A 296 10.17 -35.22 -32.43
CA GLU A 296 9.63 -36.50 -31.98
C GLU A 296 9.21 -37.38 -33.17
N LYS A 297 8.39 -36.84 -34.09
CA LYS A 297 7.96 -37.52 -35.31
C LYS A 297 9.17 -38.02 -36.12
N ARG A 298 10.16 -37.16 -36.36
CA ARG A 298 11.34 -37.51 -37.15
C ARG A 298 12.22 -38.54 -36.46
N THR A 299 12.37 -38.44 -35.14
CA THR A 299 13.11 -39.42 -34.33
C THR A 299 12.42 -40.79 -34.42
N ASN A 300 11.09 -40.85 -34.32
CA ASN A 300 10.32 -42.07 -34.46
C ASN A 300 10.49 -42.70 -35.86
N GLU A 301 10.49 -41.90 -36.93
CA GLU A 301 10.74 -42.38 -38.30
C GLU A 301 12.16 -43.00 -38.46
N LEU A 302 13.18 -42.33 -37.92
CA LEU A 302 14.56 -42.83 -37.95
C LEU A 302 14.71 -44.14 -37.19
N LEU A 303 14.07 -44.26 -36.03
CA LEU A 303 14.05 -45.50 -35.25
C LEU A 303 13.36 -46.64 -36.01
N LEU A 304 12.26 -46.36 -36.70
CA LEU A 304 11.56 -47.36 -37.52
C LEU A 304 12.42 -47.86 -38.69
N LEU A 305 13.13 -46.95 -39.37
CA LEU A 305 14.06 -47.29 -40.44
C LEU A 305 15.24 -48.15 -39.95
N GLU A 306 15.73 -47.86 -38.74
CA GLU A 306 16.80 -48.64 -38.10
C GLU A 306 16.34 -50.06 -37.74
N ALA A 307 15.14 -50.19 -37.19
CA ALA A 307 14.51 -51.49 -36.91
C ALA A 307 14.31 -52.33 -38.19
N GLN A 308 13.82 -51.72 -39.27
CA GLN A 308 13.69 -52.37 -40.57
C GLN A 308 15.05 -52.80 -41.14
N ARG A 309 16.09 -51.98 -40.95
CA ARG A 309 17.46 -52.34 -41.36
C ARG A 309 17.94 -53.56 -40.58
N ARG A 310 17.81 -53.58 -39.25
CA ARG A 310 18.20 -54.75 -38.42
C ARG A 310 17.49 -56.03 -38.85
N ALA A 311 16.19 -55.96 -39.17
CA ALA A 311 15.42 -57.11 -39.63
C ALA A 311 15.93 -57.69 -40.97
N LYS A 312 16.48 -56.87 -41.86
CA LYS A 312 17.01 -57.31 -43.18
C LYS A 312 18.39 -57.98 -43.10
N TYR A 313 19.19 -57.68 -42.08
CA TYR A 313 20.55 -58.21 -41.92
C TYR A 313 20.66 -59.32 -40.85
N ALA A 314 19.53 -59.78 -40.29
CA ALA A 314 19.52 -60.94 -39.39
C ALA A 314 19.69 -62.25 -40.21
N PRO A 315 20.71 -63.08 -39.91
CA PRO A 315 20.91 -64.34 -40.63
C PRO A 315 19.75 -65.29 -40.36
N ARG A 316 19.20 -65.89 -41.43
CA ARG A 316 18.14 -66.90 -41.39
C ARG A 316 18.61 -68.13 -40.62
N ALA A 317 18.31 -68.21 -39.33
CA ALA A 317 18.24 -69.44 -38.58
C ALA A 317 17.08 -69.34 -37.58
N ASP A 318 16.14 -70.26 -37.74
CA ASP A 318 15.04 -70.68 -36.87
C ASP A 318 13.94 -69.68 -36.46
N VAL A 319 12.74 -70.00 -36.96
CA VAL A 319 11.37 -69.69 -36.50
C VAL A 319 11.08 -68.23 -36.08
N PRO A 320 10.26 -67.49 -36.85
CA PRO A 320 10.01 -66.08 -36.57
C PRO A 320 9.08 -65.92 -35.37
N GLY A 321 9.65 -65.61 -34.21
CA GLY A 321 8.92 -64.87 -33.18
C GLY A 321 8.43 -63.57 -33.80
N GLY A 322 7.10 -63.38 -33.84
CA GLY A 322 6.48 -62.20 -34.41
C GLY A 322 7.14 -60.93 -33.89
N PHE A 323 7.34 -59.95 -34.77
CA PHE A 323 7.94 -58.67 -34.41
C PHE A 323 7.19 -58.07 -33.22
N VAL A 324 7.82 -58.09 -32.04
CA VAL A 324 7.29 -57.44 -30.86
C VAL A 324 7.97 -56.10 -30.77
N ASN A 325 7.17 -55.04 -30.85
CA ASN A 325 7.63 -53.67 -30.67
C ASN A 325 8.44 -53.61 -29.35
N PRO A 326 9.72 -53.18 -29.36
CA PRO A 326 10.56 -53.15 -28.17
C PRO A 326 9.96 -52.32 -27.02
N PHE A 327 9.04 -51.41 -27.33
CA PHE A 327 8.32 -50.64 -26.31
C PHE A 327 7.14 -51.42 -25.69
N TRP A 328 6.58 -52.41 -26.38
CA TRP A 328 5.32 -53.09 -26.00
C TRP A 328 5.40 -54.60 -25.82
N GLY A 329 6.55 -55.27 -25.99
CA GLY A 329 6.58 -56.68 -25.60
C GLY A 329 7.94 -57.36 -25.45
N GLY A 330 8.77 -56.76 -24.60
CA GLY A 330 9.78 -57.50 -23.84
C GLY A 330 9.45 -57.67 -22.36
N SER A 331 8.36 -57.07 -21.85
CA SER A 331 8.11 -57.03 -20.42
C SER A 331 7.17 -58.16 -19.98
N ALA A 332 7.71 -59.21 -19.36
CA ALA A 332 6.96 -60.18 -18.56
C ALA A 332 6.31 -59.57 -17.29
N LEU A 333 6.13 -58.24 -17.23
CA LEU A 333 5.66 -57.47 -16.08
C LEU A 333 4.31 -56.78 -16.30
N LEU A 334 3.73 -56.84 -17.50
CA LEU A 334 2.38 -56.34 -17.74
C LEU A 334 1.43 -57.52 -17.99
N LYS A 335 0.69 -57.92 -16.94
CA LYS A 335 -0.49 -58.79 -17.11
C LYS A 335 -1.49 -58.10 -18.05
N PRO A 336 -2.17 -58.84 -18.94
CA PRO A 336 -3.34 -58.31 -19.65
C PRO A 336 -4.35 -57.78 -18.63
N PRO A 337 -5.04 -56.65 -18.89
CA PRO A 337 -6.00 -56.11 -17.94
C PRO A 337 -7.12 -57.15 -17.70
N GLU A 338 -7.28 -57.56 -16.43
CA GLU A 338 -8.42 -58.38 -16.03
C GLU A 338 -9.73 -57.61 -16.32
N PRO A 339 -10.80 -58.31 -16.74
CA PRO A 339 -12.06 -57.67 -17.08
C PRO A 339 -12.59 -56.86 -15.89
N VAL A 340 -12.69 -55.55 -16.08
CA VAL A 340 -13.11 -54.59 -15.05
C VAL A 340 -14.52 -54.93 -14.60
N LYS A 341 -14.65 -55.44 -13.37
CA LYS A 341 -15.93 -55.57 -12.68
C LYS A 341 -16.33 -54.16 -12.22
N VAL A 342 -17.27 -53.55 -12.95
CA VAL A 342 -17.78 -52.21 -12.65
C VAL A 342 -18.54 -52.25 -11.32
N THR A 343 -17.92 -51.78 -10.26
CA THR A 343 -18.64 -51.26 -9.08
C THR A 343 -18.90 -49.78 -9.28
N PRO A 344 -20.13 -49.29 -8.98
CA PRO A 344 -20.43 -47.87 -9.08
C PRO A 344 -19.49 -47.06 -8.19
N PRO A 345 -19.05 -45.86 -8.63
CA PRO A 345 -18.17 -45.03 -7.81
C PRO A 345 -18.92 -44.64 -6.54
N ALA A 346 -18.37 -45.03 -5.39
CA ALA A 346 -18.77 -44.41 -4.13
C ALA A 346 -18.48 -42.91 -4.27
N MET A 347 -19.45 -42.07 -3.93
CA MET A 347 -19.22 -40.63 -3.79
C MET A 347 -18.12 -40.47 -2.75
N GLY A 348 -16.90 -40.22 -3.23
CA GLY A 348 -15.75 -39.93 -2.39
C GLY A 348 -16.02 -38.64 -1.66
N PHE A 349 -15.82 -38.66 -0.34
CA PHE A 349 -15.60 -37.44 0.42
C PHE A 349 -14.52 -36.63 -0.30
N ASP A 350 -14.85 -35.41 -0.71
CA ASP A 350 -13.91 -34.48 -1.30
C ASP A 350 -12.88 -34.10 -0.21
N PRO A 351 -11.62 -34.56 -0.32
CA PRO A 351 -10.61 -34.37 0.73
C PRO A 351 -10.25 -32.90 0.96
N PHE A 352 -10.71 -32.01 0.07
CA PHE A 352 -10.46 -30.58 0.16
C PHE A 352 -11.46 -29.87 1.08
N ILE A 353 -12.63 -30.45 1.38
CA ILE A 353 -13.69 -29.76 2.14
C ILE A 353 -13.23 -29.39 3.56
N GLU A 354 -12.55 -30.29 4.27
CA GLU A 354 -12.10 -30.04 5.65
C GLU A 354 -11.00 -28.97 5.75
N LYS A 355 -10.03 -28.97 4.82
CA LYS A 355 -8.94 -27.96 4.81
C LYS A 355 -9.37 -26.61 4.25
N LEU A 356 -10.43 -26.58 3.44
CA LEU A 356 -10.98 -25.34 2.91
C LEU A 356 -11.74 -24.55 3.99
N ASP A 357 -12.21 -25.18 5.06
CA ASP A 357 -12.94 -24.52 6.16
C ASP A 357 -12.10 -23.65 7.09
N GLU A 358 -10.76 -23.74 7.04
CA GLU A 358 -9.87 -22.93 7.86
C GLU A 358 -9.44 -21.59 7.22
N VAL A 359 -9.69 -21.37 5.93
CA VAL A 359 -9.12 -20.21 5.20
C VAL A 359 -10.20 -19.23 4.71
N ASP A 360 -10.26 -18.07 5.36
CA ASP A 360 -11.22 -16.97 5.12
C ASP A 360 -10.77 -15.99 4.00
N ARG A 361 -9.71 -16.32 3.25
CA ARG A 361 -9.14 -15.51 2.15
C ARG A 361 -9.00 -16.35 0.87
N PRO A 362 -9.20 -15.77 -0.35
CA PRO A 362 -9.02 -16.53 -1.58
C PRO A 362 -7.59 -17.05 -1.66
N LEU A 363 -7.44 -18.35 -1.88
CA LEU A 363 -6.13 -18.99 -1.91
C LEU A 363 -5.39 -18.53 -3.17
N GLU A 364 -4.22 -17.90 -2.98
CA GLU A 364 -3.36 -17.52 -4.10
C GLU A 364 -2.76 -18.75 -4.79
N HIS A 365 -2.34 -18.59 -6.05
CA HIS A 365 -1.85 -19.69 -6.90
C HIS A 365 -0.73 -20.53 -6.23
N SER A 366 0.16 -19.89 -5.48
CA SER A 366 1.23 -20.56 -4.73
C SER A 366 0.69 -21.41 -3.56
N ALA A 367 -0.30 -20.90 -2.82
CA ALA A 367 -0.94 -21.59 -1.69
C ALA A 367 -1.81 -22.76 -2.16
N LEU A 368 -2.52 -22.60 -3.28
CA LEU A 368 -3.27 -23.68 -3.94
C LEU A 368 -2.34 -24.82 -4.35
N ARG A 369 -1.21 -24.48 -4.97
CA ARG A 369 -0.21 -25.46 -5.39
C ARG A 369 0.33 -26.25 -4.20
N GLN A 370 0.62 -25.57 -3.10
CA GLN A 370 1.10 -26.21 -1.88
C GLN A 370 0.06 -27.16 -1.26
N LEU A 371 -1.21 -26.77 -1.25
CA LEU A 371 -2.32 -27.61 -0.79
C LEU A 371 -2.48 -28.88 -1.65
N VAL A 372 -2.37 -28.73 -2.97
CA VAL A 372 -2.42 -29.85 -3.92
C VAL A 372 -1.25 -30.81 -3.69
N LEU A 373 -0.03 -30.28 -3.54
CA LEU A 373 1.16 -31.10 -3.28
C LEU A 373 1.02 -31.87 -1.95
N GLU A 374 0.63 -31.22 -0.85
CA GLU A 374 0.42 -31.87 0.46
C GLU A 374 -0.62 -33.00 0.42
N SER A 375 -1.74 -32.78 -0.28
CA SER A 375 -2.82 -33.78 -0.38
C SER A 375 -2.45 -34.96 -1.28
N GLY A 376 -1.65 -34.72 -2.33
CA GLY A 376 -1.11 -35.77 -3.20
C GLY A 376 -0.19 -36.76 -2.47
N PHE A 377 0.59 -36.29 -1.49
CA PHE A 377 1.39 -37.16 -0.62
C PHE A 377 0.51 -38.07 0.26
N SER A 378 -0.54 -37.51 0.87
CA SER A 378 -1.44 -38.27 1.75
C SER A 378 -2.24 -39.36 1.01
N MET A 379 -2.61 -39.15 -0.25
CA MET A 379 -3.27 -40.18 -1.07
C MET A 379 -2.32 -41.31 -1.47
N ARG A 380 -1.06 -41.01 -1.77
CA ARG A 380 -0.04 -42.03 -2.08
C ARG A 380 0.24 -42.93 -0.89
N ASP A 381 0.36 -42.37 0.31
CA ASP A 381 0.60 -43.14 1.55
C ASP A 381 -0.60 -44.01 1.96
N SER A 382 -1.83 -43.56 1.66
CA SER A 382 -3.04 -44.33 1.90
C SER A 382 -3.17 -45.55 0.98
N SER A 383 -2.66 -45.45 -0.25
CA SER A 383 -2.63 -46.55 -1.22
C SER A 383 -1.54 -47.59 -0.92
N SER A 384 -0.37 -47.17 -0.42
CA SER A 384 0.72 -48.10 -0.06
C SER A 384 0.40 -48.93 1.20
N SER A 385 -0.35 -48.38 2.16
CA SER A 385 -0.71 -49.10 3.39
C SER A 385 -1.80 -50.18 3.20
N ARG A 386 -2.51 -50.21 2.07
CA ARG A 386 -3.54 -51.24 1.77
C ARG A 386 -2.96 -52.48 1.06
N GLU A 387 -1.83 -52.35 0.37
CA GLU A 387 -1.19 -53.47 -0.34
C GLU A 387 -0.50 -54.47 0.62
N GLY A 388 0.00 -54.01 1.78
CA GLY A 388 0.76 -54.83 2.74
C GLY A 388 -0.04 -55.75 3.68
N ARG A 389 -1.36 -55.86 3.55
CA ARG A 389 -2.22 -56.68 4.46
C ARG A 389 -2.86 -57.92 3.80
N ARG A 390 -2.45 -58.29 2.59
CA ARG A 390 -3.03 -59.45 1.87
C ARG A 390 -2.23 -60.76 1.97
N ASP A 391 -0.96 -60.75 2.40
CA ASP A 391 -0.10 -61.95 2.35
C ASP A 391 0.04 -62.78 3.64
N THR A 392 -0.78 -62.56 4.67
CA THR A 392 -0.70 -63.35 5.93
C THR A 392 -1.97 -64.10 6.32
N ARG A 393 -2.89 -64.36 5.39
CA ARG A 393 -4.17 -65.03 5.70
C ARG A 393 -4.40 -66.44 5.15
N ASP A 394 -3.42 -67.06 4.51
CA ASP A 394 -3.57 -68.42 3.95
C ASP A 394 -2.77 -69.53 4.65
N HIS A 395 -2.12 -69.28 5.79
CA HIS A 395 -1.45 -70.34 6.56
C HIS A 395 -2.17 -70.85 7.83
N ASP A 396 -3.32 -70.29 8.22
CA ASP A 396 -4.00 -70.65 9.47
C ASP A 396 -5.39 -71.31 9.32
N LYS A 397 -5.70 -71.88 8.15
CA LYS A 397 -6.88 -72.74 7.93
C LYS A 397 -6.53 -74.19 7.64
N ALA A 398 -5.61 -74.77 8.40
CA ALA A 398 -5.38 -76.22 8.39
C ALA A 398 -4.96 -76.75 9.77
N LYS A 399 -5.58 -76.26 10.85
CA LYS A 399 -5.46 -76.86 12.20
C LYS A 399 -6.48 -76.24 13.16
N LYS A 400 -7.72 -76.71 13.13
CA LYS A 400 -8.67 -76.76 14.27
C LYS A 400 -10.03 -77.24 13.79
N GLY A 401 -10.28 -78.53 14.00
CA GLY A 401 -11.52 -79.24 13.69
C GLY A 401 -11.30 -80.71 14.02
N GLY A 402 -11.08 -81.00 15.30
CA GLY A 402 -10.71 -82.33 15.78
C GLY A 402 -10.57 -82.35 17.29
N LEU A 403 -11.71 -82.21 17.97
CA LEU A 403 -12.14 -82.83 19.23
C LEU A 403 -13.31 -82.03 19.80
#